data_AF-A0A1V5YLB7-F1
#
_entry.id   AF-A0A1V5YLB7-F1
#
_cell.length_a   1.000
_cell.length_b   1.000
_cell.length_c   1.000
_cell.angle_alpha   90.00
_cell.angle_beta   90.00
_cell.angle_gamma   90.00
#
_symmetry.space_group_name_H-M   'P 1'
#
loop_
_entity.id
_entity.type
_entity.pdbx_description
1 polymer ?
#
loop_
_entity_poly.entity_id
_entity_poly.type
_entity_poly.pdbx_seq_one_letter_code
_entity_poly.pdbx_strand_id
1 'polypeptide(L)'
;MPERYYVAVEGPIGVGKTTLARILHKELGAELLLEVFEENPFLSDFYADRAKYAFQTQIFFLLSRYRQQHEVIARVLQHCSLVSDYTFAKDELFARLNLAKDELAVYTTLHSVLAEKIPLPDLVVYLRANLDVLLERIAIRDRTYERAMSRGYLADLAAAYDKFFSTYTQTPILTIDTSELNIVRNAADLASVIERIRSALGTGTYQRPLLEVETPAKERGRAILEGRRRRLSDLQSWRRAADKDEGEERDVYHQFLSLQAQLGALATELGKAWEVEDRLVQQVGNRNEAQTRALQDRATVLKGHLAGSLAGLLRLANGMGISLEDAYLARIREDCGVESEKGEA
;
A
#
# COMPACT_ATOMS: atom_id res chain seq x y z
N MET A 1 2.57 7.98 18.66
CA MET A 1 2.09 7.15 17.54
C MET A 1 3.33 6.75 16.75
N PRO A 2 3.55 5.48 16.38
CA PRO A 2 4.50 5.25 15.31
C PRO A 2 3.86 5.85 14.04
N GLU A 3 4.54 6.80 13.41
CA GLU A 3 4.02 7.55 12.25
C GLU A 3 3.72 6.62 11.06
N ARG A 4 4.23 5.39 11.10
CA ARG A 4 4.16 4.33 10.09
C ARG A 4 4.16 2.98 10.81
N TYR A 5 3.56 1.98 10.18
CA TYR A 5 3.45 0.62 10.73
C TYR A 5 3.93 -0.42 9.72
N TYR A 6 4.41 -1.53 10.23
CA TYR A 6 4.82 -2.71 9.50
C TYR A 6 3.93 -3.90 9.89
N VAL A 7 3.12 -4.38 8.95
CA VAL A 7 2.31 -5.60 9.12
C VAL A 7 2.92 -6.72 8.31
N ALA A 8 3.04 -7.91 8.89
CA ALA A 8 3.41 -9.11 8.15
C ALA A 8 2.28 -10.15 8.22
N VAL A 9 1.92 -10.73 7.08
CA VAL A 9 0.92 -11.79 6.98
C VAL A 9 1.62 -13.13 6.92
N GLU A 10 1.24 -14.05 7.79
CA GLU A 10 1.93 -15.32 7.98
C GLU A 10 0.98 -16.51 7.94
N GLY A 11 1.53 -17.70 7.68
CA GLY A 11 0.80 -18.97 7.74
C GLY A 11 1.15 -20.00 6.67
N PRO A 12 0.52 -21.19 6.72
CA PRO A 12 0.90 -22.32 5.89
C PRO A 12 0.70 -22.07 4.38
N ILE A 13 1.28 -22.93 3.56
CA ILE A 13 1.14 -22.87 2.10
C ILE A 13 -0.34 -23.04 1.74
N GLY A 14 -0.85 -22.25 0.80
CA GLY A 14 -2.26 -22.28 0.39
C GLY A 14 -3.23 -21.47 1.26
N VAL A 15 -2.80 -20.88 2.38
CA VAL A 15 -3.74 -20.20 3.30
C VAL A 15 -4.25 -18.84 2.80
N GLY A 16 -3.63 -18.22 1.79
CA GLY A 16 -4.07 -16.94 1.22
C GLY A 16 -3.27 -15.71 1.66
N LYS A 17 -2.02 -15.87 2.13
CA LYS A 17 -1.13 -14.78 2.56
C LYS A 17 -1.00 -13.65 1.54
N THR A 18 -0.52 -13.98 0.33
CA THR A 18 -0.31 -13.03 -0.76
C THR A 18 -1.60 -12.32 -1.14
N THR A 19 -2.73 -13.03 -1.11
CA THR A 19 -4.06 -12.44 -1.38
C THR A 19 -4.42 -11.39 -0.32
N LEU A 20 -4.30 -11.74 0.96
CA LEU A 20 -4.59 -10.79 2.05
C LEU A 20 -3.62 -9.61 2.04
N ALA A 21 -2.31 -9.84 1.85
CA ALA A 21 -1.31 -8.78 1.76
C ALA A 21 -1.62 -7.80 0.61
N ARG A 22 -2.01 -8.32 -0.57
CA ARG A 22 -2.45 -7.53 -1.73
C ARG A 22 -3.73 -6.73 -1.49
N ILE A 23 -4.58 -7.15 -0.57
CA ILE A 23 -5.77 -6.38 -0.19
C ILE A 23 -5.39 -5.33 0.86
N LEU A 24 -4.64 -5.75 1.88
CA LEU A 24 -4.21 -4.90 2.99
C LEU A 24 -3.40 -3.69 2.53
N HIS A 25 -2.46 -3.83 1.60
CA HIS A 25 -1.66 -2.68 1.18
C HIS A 25 -2.53 -1.57 0.56
N LYS A 26 -3.61 -1.93 -0.15
CA LYS A 26 -4.58 -0.96 -0.70
C LYS A 26 -5.44 -0.35 0.41
N GLU A 27 -6.00 -1.18 1.27
CA GLU A 27 -6.89 -0.75 2.36
C GLU A 27 -6.19 0.09 3.42
N LEU A 28 -4.88 -0.10 3.58
CA LEU A 28 -4.06 0.60 4.57
C LEU A 28 -3.23 1.74 3.96
N GLY A 29 -3.20 1.86 2.62
CA GLY A 29 -2.33 2.83 1.94
C GLY A 29 -0.85 2.60 2.25
N ALA A 30 -0.46 1.32 2.29
CA ALA A 30 0.88 0.86 2.60
C ALA A 30 1.58 0.32 1.35
N GLU A 31 2.90 0.33 1.36
CA GLU A 31 3.70 -0.37 0.36
C GLU A 31 3.59 -1.88 0.57
N LEU A 32 3.82 -2.65 -0.51
CA LEU A 32 3.68 -4.10 -0.51
C LEU A 32 5.05 -4.77 -0.74
N LEU A 33 5.43 -5.66 0.16
CA LEU A 33 6.58 -6.54 0.01
C LEU A 33 6.10 -8.00 -0.14
N LEU A 34 6.45 -8.63 -1.25
CA LEU A 34 6.10 -10.03 -1.50
C LEU A 34 7.33 -10.91 -1.53
N GLU A 35 7.18 -12.14 -1.03
CA GLU A 35 8.21 -13.17 -1.09
C GLU A 35 8.47 -13.59 -2.54
N VAL A 36 9.74 -13.53 -2.96
CA VAL A 36 10.18 -14.00 -4.28
C VAL A 36 10.75 -15.42 -4.13
N PHE A 37 9.91 -16.43 -4.36
CA PHE A 37 10.29 -17.86 -4.23
C PHE A 37 10.70 -18.51 -5.57
N GLU A 38 10.38 -17.89 -6.70
CA GLU A 38 10.58 -18.47 -8.05
C GLU A 38 12.04 -18.48 -8.49
N GLU A 39 12.90 -17.67 -7.87
CA GLU A 39 14.32 -17.57 -8.20
C GLU A 39 15.19 -18.66 -7.56
N ASN A 40 14.64 -19.51 -6.67
CA ASN A 40 15.43 -20.51 -5.97
C ASN A 40 15.75 -21.70 -6.89
N PRO A 41 17.01 -21.89 -7.32
CA PRO A 41 17.37 -22.92 -8.28
C PRO A 41 17.22 -24.33 -7.71
N PHE A 42 17.16 -24.47 -6.38
CA PHE A 42 17.06 -25.75 -5.69
C PHE A 42 15.62 -26.14 -5.34
N LEU A 43 14.64 -25.25 -5.56
CA LEU A 43 13.27 -25.48 -5.08
C LEU A 43 12.61 -26.70 -5.75
N SER A 44 12.80 -26.86 -7.06
CA SER A 44 12.29 -28.04 -7.78
C SER A 44 12.95 -29.33 -7.27
N ASP A 45 14.28 -29.31 -7.12
CA ASP A 45 15.05 -30.46 -6.65
C ASP A 45 14.74 -30.82 -5.19
N PHE A 46 14.43 -29.83 -4.35
CA PHE A 46 13.96 -30.05 -2.98
C PHE A 46 12.68 -30.87 -2.93
N TYR A 47 11.71 -30.60 -3.81
CA TYR A 47 10.49 -31.40 -3.85
C TYR A 47 10.72 -32.81 -4.40
N ALA A 48 11.79 -33.03 -5.16
CA ALA A 48 12.19 -34.36 -5.63
C ALA A 48 12.97 -35.16 -4.57
N ASP A 49 13.92 -34.53 -3.87
CA ASP A 49 14.76 -35.14 -2.83
C ASP A 49 15.09 -34.14 -1.71
N ARG A 50 14.24 -34.10 -0.69
CA ARG A 50 14.37 -33.16 0.42
C ARG A 50 15.66 -33.35 1.20
N ALA A 51 16.06 -34.60 1.45
CA ALA A 51 17.22 -34.89 2.29
C ALA A 51 18.51 -34.33 1.68
N LYS A 52 18.59 -34.30 0.34
CA LYS A 52 19.78 -33.83 -0.38
C LYS A 52 19.81 -32.32 -0.63
N TYR A 53 18.65 -31.71 -0.83
CA TYR A 53 18.55 -30.31 -1.31
C TYR A 53 17.98 -29.34 -0.26
N ALA A 54 17.54 -29.83 0.91
CA ALA A 54 16.98 -28.97 1.96
C ALA A 54 17.94 -27.86 2.37
N PHE A 55 19.20 -28.18 2.66
CA PHE A 55 20.16 -27.19 3.16
C PHE A 55 20.40 -26.05 2.16
N GLN A 56 20.69 -26.36 0.91
CA GLN A 56 20.93 -25.39 -0.16
C GLN A 56 19.68 -24.53 -0.38
N THR A 57 18.50 -25.14 -0.37
CA THR A 57 17.22 -24.44 -0.52
C THR A 57 16.99 -23.46 0.63
N GLN A 58 17.21 -23.89 1.87
CA GLN A 58 17.02 -23.05 3.07
C GLN A 58 18.03 -21.90 3.14
N ILE A 59 19.31 -22.15 2.82
CA ILE A 59 20.32 -21.09 2.78
C ILE A 59 20.01 -20.05 1.69
N PHE A 60 19.53 -20.49 0.52
CA PHE A 60 19.12 -19.57 -0.54
C PHE A 60 17.96 -18.68 -0.07
N PHE A 61 16.92 -19.26 0.54
CA PHE A 61 15.81 -18.48 1.11
C PHE A 61 16.29 -17.48 2.17
N LEU A 62 17.13 -17.94 3.10
CA LEU A 62 17.67 -17.09 4.16
C LEU A 62 18.40 -15.86 3.60
N LEU A 63 19.29 -16.06 2.62
CA LEU A 63 20.08 -14.99 2.04
C LEU A 63 19.24 -14.07 1.14
N SER A 64 18.33 -14.63 0.35
CA SER A 64 17.43 -13.85 -0.51
C SER A 64 16.53 -12.94 0.32
N ARG A 65 15.89 -13.50 1.36
CA ARG A 65 15.06 -12.73 2.30
C ARG A 65 15.86 -11.70 3.07
N TYR A 66 17.07 -12.04 3.53
CA TYR A 66 17.93 -11.06 4.21
C TYR A 66 18.22 -9.86 3.30
N ARG A 67 18.64 -10.10 2.05
CA ARG A 67 18.90 -9.01 1.08
C ARG A 67 17.67 -8.15 0.85
N GLN A 68 16.53 -8.78 0.57
CA GLN A 68 15.28 -8.07 0.30
C GLN A 68 14.82 -7.26 1.52
N GLN A 69 14.82 -7.85 2.71
CA GLN A 69 14.27 -7.21 3.90
C GLN A 69 15.20 -6.16 4.50
N HIS A 70 16.51 -6.42 4.54
CA HIS A 70 17.49 -5.48 5.09
C HIS A 70 17.49 -4.15 4.33
N GLU A 71 17.39 -4.20 2.99
CA GLU A 71 17.41 -2.99 2.16
C GLU A 71 16.04 -2.32 2.07
N VAL A 72 14.97 -3.10 1.87
CA VAL A 72 13.65 -2.56 1.54
C VAL A 72 12.91 -2.11 2.79
N ILE A 73 12.88 -2.90 3.88
CA ILE A 73 12.01 -2.61 5.03
C ILE A 73 12.42 -1.31 5.71
N ALA A 74 13.70 -1.15 6.04
CA ALA A 74 14.20 0.04 6.71
C ALA A 74 13.97 1.30 5.87
N ARG A 75 14.22 1.23 4.55
CA ARG A 75 14.02 2.35 3.63
C ARG A 75 12.53 2.70 3.48
N VAL A 76 11.65 1.71 3.33
CA VAL A 76 10.22 1.96 3.17
C VAL A 76 9.62 2.56 4.45
N LEU A 77 9.97 2.03 5.63
CA LEU A 77 9.48 2.54 6.92
C LEU A 77 9.98 3.96 7.24
N GLN A 78 10.98 4.48 6.53
CA GLN A 78 11.37 5.91 6.58
C GLN A 78 10.43 6.83 5.80
N HIS A 79 9.49 6.30 5.01
CA HIS A 79 8.62 7.08 4.14
C HIS A 79 7.14 6.70 4.25
N CYS A 80 6.82 5.40 4.32
CA CYS A 80 5.46 4.84 4.29
C CYS A 80 5.29 3.65 5.26
N SER A 81 4.05 3.24 5.50
CA SER A 81 3.76 1.94 6.13
C SER A 81 4.05 0.79 5.16
N LEU A 82 4.27 -0.41 5.69
CA LEU A 82 4.60 -1.60 4.91
C LEU A 82 3.68 -2.77 5.27
N VAL A 83 3.25 -3.51 4.24
CA VAL A 83 2.62 -4.82 4.38
C VAL A 83 3.49 -5.86 3.69
N SER A 84 3.87 -6.91 4.39
CA SER A 84 4.60 -8.07 3.84
C SER A 84 3.75 -9.33 3.89
N ASP A 85 3.93 -10.26 2.95
CA ASP A 85 3.31 -11.59 2.99
C ASP A 85 4.18 -12.69 3.62
N TYR A 86 5.28 -12.27 4.26
CA TYR A 86 6.19 -13.13 5.02
C TYR A 86 7.05 -12.34 6.02
N THR A 87 7.60 -13.04 7.01
CA THR A 87 8.56 -12.56 8.01
C THR A 87 9.90 -13.27 7.86
N PHE A 88 10.97 -12.66 8.39
CA PHE A 88 12.26 -13.34 8.53
C PHE A 88 12.19 -14.52 9.51
N ALA A 89 11.33 -14.42 10.53
CA ALA A 89 11.24 -15.39 11.61
C ALA A 89 10.68 -16.75 11.15
N LYS A 90 9.81 -16.76 10.13
CA LYS A 90 9.26 -17.98 9.50
C LYS A 90 10.32 -18.94 8.99
N ASP A 91 11.49 -18.43 8.60
CA ASP A 91 12.51 -19.24 7.92
C ASP A 91 13.08 -20.35 8.83
N GLU A 92 13.15 -20.07 10.13
CA GLU A 92 13.55 -21.04 11.15
C GLU A 92 12.61 -22.26 11.22
N LEU A 93 11.31 -22.07 10.95
CA LEU A 93 10.32 -23.15 10.94
C LEU A 93 10.64 -24.17 9.85
N PHE A 94 10.89 -23.70 8.62
CA PHE A 94 11.22 -24.59 7.50
C PHE A 94 12.57 -25.26 7.70
N ALA A 95 13.56 -24.55 8.26
CA ALA A 95 14.83 -25.14 8.61
C ALA A 95 14.70 -26.27 9.64
N ARG A 96 13.93 -26.07 10.72
CA ARG A 96 13.71 -27.10 11.75
C ARG A 96 12.98 -28.34 11.22
N LEU A 97 12.11 -28.18 10.23
CA LEU A 97 11.40 -29.30 9.60
C LEU A 97 12.25 -30.09 8.61
N ASN A 98 13.19 -29.44 7.94
CA ASN A 98 13.89 -30.04 6.80
C ASN A 98 15.39 -30.32 7.03
N LEU A 99 16.02 -29.69 8.03
CA LEU A 99 17.45 -29.82 8.31
C LEU A 99 17.69 -30.66 9.57
N ALA A 100 18.82 -31.37 9.59
CA ALA A 100 19.22 -32.20 10.72
C ALA A 100 20.62 -31.84 11.25
N LYS A 101 20.83 -32.05 12.55
CA LYS A 101 22.14 -31.99 13.23
C LYS A 101 22.95 -30.72 12.87
N ASP A 102 24.09 -30.91 12.19
CA ASP A 102 25.06 -29.87 11.90
C ASP A 102 24.52 -28.84 10.91
N GLU A 103 23.69 -29.25 9.94
CA GLU A 103 23.06 -28.34 8.98
C GLU A 103 22.12 -27.36 9.69
N LEU A 104 21.32 -27.87 10.64
CA LEU A 104 20.44 -27.04 11.45
C LEU A 104 21.23 -26.10 12.36
N ALA A 105 22.35 -26.57 12.93
CA ALA A 105 23.21 -25.75 13.79
C ALA A 105 23.86 -24.59 13.02
N VAL A 106 24.38 -24.87 11.82
CA VAL A 106 24.95 -23.85 10.92
C VAL A 106 23.86 -22.85 10.50
N TYR A 107 22.71 -23.36 10.07
CA TYR A 107 21.58 -22.51 9.69
C TYR A 107 21.15 -21.59 10.83
N THR A 108 20.96 -22.13 12.05
CA THR A 108 20.52 -21.36 13.22
C THR A 108 21.51 -20.26 13.58
N THR A 109 22.81 -20.56 13.50
CA THR A 109 23.87 -19.57 13.73
C THR A 109 23.78 -18.43 12.72
N LEU A 110 23.69 -18.76 11.42
CA LEU A 110 23.55 -17.74 10.36
C LEU A 110 22.27 -16.91 10.52
N HIS A 111 21.14 -17.58 10.80
CA HIS A 111 19.85 -16.93 10.99
C HIS A 111 19.91 -15.91 12.13
N SER A 112 20.48 -16.29 13.29
CA SER A 112 20.60 -15.37 14.44
C SER A 112 21.39 -14.10 14.11
N VAL A 113 22.50 -14.22 13.39
CA VAL A 113 23.37 -13.07 13.02
C VAL A 113 22.66 -12.15 12.02
N LEU A 114 21.91 -12.72 11.08
CA LEU A 114 21.20 -11.95 10.06
C LEU A 114 19.93 -11.30 10.64
N ALA A 115 19.21 -11.99 11.53
CA ALA A 115 17.95 -11.53 12.13
C ALA A 115 18.12 -10.23 12.93
N GLU A 116 19.27 -10.02 13.58
CA GLU A 116 19.55 -8.81 14.37
C GLU A 116 19.40 -7.51 13.57
N LYS A 117 19.57 -7.57 12.25
CA LYS A 117 19.53 -6.40 11.37
C LYS A 117 18.19 -6.20 10.67
N ILE A 118 17.22 -7.07 10.90
CA ILE A 118 15.91 -7.01 10.25
C ILE A 118 14.91 -6.33 11.19
N PRO A 119 14.25 -5.24 10.75
CA PRO A 119 13.18 -4.62 11.53
C PRO A 119 12.04 -5.61 11.77
N LEU A 120 11.55 -5.65 13.01
CA LEU A 120 10.40 -6.47 13.39
C LEU A 120 9.08 -5.79 12.99
N PRO A 121 8.04 -6.57 12.62
CA PRO A 121 6.71 -6.02 12.37
C PRO A 121 6.05 -5.49 13.64
N ASP A 122 5.19 -4.48 13.50
CA ASP A 122 4.31 -4.00 14.57
C ASP A 122 3.16 -4.98 14.83
N LEU A 123 2.77 -5.77 13.82
CA LEU A 123 1.75 -6.80 13.92
C LEU A 123 2.03 -7.96 12.95
N VAL A 124 1.95 -9.18 13.45
CA VAL A 124 1.88 -10.39 12.62
C VAL A 124 0.43 -10.87 12.53
N VAL A 125 -0.10 -10.97 11.31
CA VAL A 125 -1.41 -11.55 11.02
C VAL A 125 -1.22 -13.01 10.64
N TYR A 126 -1.44 -13.91 11.59
CA TYR A 126 -1.29 -15.34 11.38
C TYR A 126 -2.58 -15.97 10.85
N LEU A 127 -2.57 -16.39 9.59
CA LEU A 127 -3.68 -17.07 8.95
C LEU A 127 -3.62 -18.58 9.19
N ARG A 128 -4.77 -19.14 9.55
CA ARG A 128 -4.97 -20.58 9.72
C ARG A 128 -6.07 -21.06 8.78
N ALA A 129 -6.01 -22.31 8.37
CA ALA A 129 -7.12 -22.99 7.72
C ALA A 129 -6.98 -24.50 7.93
N ASN A 130 -8.10 -25.21 7.85
CA ASN A 130 -8.12 -26.66 7.85
C ASN A 130 -7.33 -27.25 6.67
N LEU A 131 -6.71 -28.42 6.88
CA LEU A 131 -5.85 -29.07 5.89
C LEU A 131 -6.53 -29.29 4.53
N ASP A 132 -7.81 -29.65 4.55
CA ASP A 132 -8.58 -29.88 3.32
C ASP A 132 -8.74 -28.58 2.50
N VAL A 133 -9.00 -27.45 3.18
CA VAL A 133 -9.09 -26.12 2.55
C VAL A 133 -7.74 -25.71 1.97
N LEU A 134 -6.63 -25.99 2.67
CA LEU A 134 -5.28 -25.69 2.18
C LEU A 134 -4.98 -26.48 0.89
N LEU A 135 -5.29 -27.78 0.87
CA LEU A 135 -5.09 -28.64 -0.30
C LEU A 135 -5.93 -28.19 -1.49
N GLU A 136 -7.20 -27.85 -1.26
CA GLU A 136 -8.09 -27.32 -2.31
C GLU A 136 -7.50 -26.05 -2.93
N ARG A 137 -7.06 -25.09 -2.11
CA ARG A 137 -6.47 -23.83 -2.58
C ARG A 137 -5.15 -24.05 -3.33
N ILE A 138 -4.32 -24.99 -2.87
CA ILE A 138 -3.07 -25.35 -3.56
C ILE A 138 -3.37 -25.97 -4.93
N ALA A 139 -4.35 -26.88 -5.00
CA ALA A 139 -4.76 -27.52 -6.25
C ALA A 139 -5.27 -26.49 -7.27
N ILE A 140 -6.06 -25.49 -6.83
CA ILE A 140 -6.56 -24.41 -7.70
C ILE A 140 -5.41 -23.54 -8.25
N ARG A 141 -4.35 -23.31 -7.47
CA ARG A 141 -3.21 -22.46 -7.87
C ARG A 141 -2.30 -23.11 -8.91
N ASP A 142 -2.35 -24.44 -9.01
CA ASP A 142 -1.71 -25.27 -10.04
C ASP A 142 -0.21 -25.04 -10.27
N ARG A 143 0.56 -24.83 -9.21
CA ARG A 143 2.03 -24.73 -9.30
C ARG A 143 2.64 -26.11 -9.47
N THR A 144 3.42 -26.30 -10.54
CA THR A 144 3.99 -27.60 -10.94
C THR A 144 4.78 -28.29 -9.84
N TYR A 145 5.59 -27.54 -9.08
CA TYR A 145 6.40 -28.06 -7.97
C TYR A 145 5.61 -28.35 -6.69
N GLU A 146 4.42 -27.77 -6.51
CA GLU A 146 3.57 -28.04 -5.34
C GLU A 146 2.76 -29.33 -5.48
N ARG A 147 2.56 -29.82 -6.71
CA ARG A 147 1.83 -31.08 -6.99
C ARG A 147 2.51 -32.31 -6.37
N ALA A 148 3.83 -32.26 -6.15
CA ALA A 148 4.59 -33.34 -5.51
C ALA A 148 4.50 -33.32 -3.97
N MET A 149 3.83 -32.32 -3.38
CA MET A 149 3.73 -32.15 -1.94
C MET A 149 2.78 -33.18 -1.32
N SER A 150 3.27 -33.98 -0.37
CA SER A 150 2.42 -34.95 0.33
C SER A 150 1.48 -34.24 1.32
N ARG A 151 0.27 -34.80 1.48
CA ARG A 151 -0.70 -34.36 2.50
C ARG A 151 -0.11 -34.38 3.91
N GLY A 152 0.65 -35.43 4.24
CA GLY A 152 1.32 -35.56 5.54
C GLY A 152 2.29 -34.41 5.81
N TYR A 153 3.11 -34.04 4.83
CA TYR A 153 4.02 -32.92 4.97
C TYR A 153 3.29 -31.59 5.18
N LEU A 154 2.18 -31.34 4.47
CA LEU A 154 1.42 -30.11 4.67
C LEU A 154 0.77 -30.07 6.07
N ALA A 155 0.36 -31.22 6.60
CA ALA A 155 -0.13 -31.36 7.96
C ALA A 155 0.97 -31.05 8.99
N ASP A 156 2.17 -31.63 8.82
CA ASP A 156 3.34 -31.36 9.68
C ASP A 156 3.72 -29.88 9.63
N LEU A 157 3.67 -29.28 8.45
CA LEU A 157 3.95 -27.86 8.25
C LEU A 157 2.92 -27.00 9.00
N ALA A 158 1.62 -27.26 8.83
CA ALA A 158 0.57 -26.54 9.53
C ALA A 158 0.72 -26.63 11.06
N ALA A 159 1.01 -27.84 11.58
CA ALA A 159 1.26 -28.05 13.00
C ALA A 159 2.51 -27.32 13.50
N ALA A 160 3.58 -27.25 12.69
CA ALA A 160 4.77 -26.48 13.01
C ALA A 160 4.49 -24.98 13.08
N TYR A 161 3.63 -24.45 12.21
CA TYR A 161 3.18 -23.05 12.27
C TYR A 161 2.42 -22.75 13.56
N ASP A 162 1.47 -23.61 13.92
CA ASP A 162 0.70 -23.48 15.16
C ASP A 162 1.62 -23.46 16.38
N LYS A 163 2.57 -24.42 16.43
CA LYS A 163 3.55 -24.51 17.51
C LYS A 163 4.43 -23.26 17.57
N PHE A 164 4.96 -22.83 16.44
CA PHE A 164 5.85 -21.66 16.37
C PHE A 164 5.15 -20.40 16.90
N PHE A 165 3.95 -20.09 16.38
CA PHE A 165 3.22 -18.89 16.79
C PHE A 165 2.60 -18.99 18.20
N SER A 166 2.42 -20.19 18.75
CA SER A 166 2.02 -20.35 20.17
C SER A 166 3.09 -19.89 21.16
N THR A 167 4.36 -19.94 20.76
CA THR A 167 5.52 -19.56 21.59
C THR A 167 6.20 -18.27 21.16
N TYR A 168 5.75 -17.66 20.07
CA TYR A 168 6.36 -16.46 19.51
C TYR A 168 5.95 -15.22 20.32
N THR A 169 6.95 -14.48 20.82
CA THR A 169 6.73 -13.33 21.72
C THR A 169 7.38 -12.04 21.21
N GLN A 170 8.00 -12.04 20.02
CA GLN A 170 8.76 -10.89 19.56
C GLN A 170 7.87 -9.71 19.13
N THR A 171 6.66 -10.00 18.61
CA THR A 171 5.71 -9.00 18.14
C THR A 171 4.26 -9.45 18.43
N PRO A 172 3.28 -8.53 18.50
CA PRO A 172 1.87 -8.88 18.63
C PRO A 172 1.40 -9.78 17.49
N ILE A 173 0.56 -10.77 17.81
CA ILE A 173 -0.02 -11.69 16.81
C ILE A 173 -1.55 -11.56 16.81
N LEU A 174 -2.13 -11.42 15.61
CA LEU A 174 -3.55 -11.60 15.36
C LEU A 174 -3.77 -12.88 14.56
N THR A 175 -4.37 -13.89 15.19
CA THR A 175 -4.73 -15.14 14.50
C THR A 175 -6.09 -15.05 13.83
N ILE A 176 -6.17 -15.42 12.55
CA ILE A 176 -7.40 -15.41 11.76
C ILE A 176 -7.59 -16.79 11.13
N ASP A 177 -8.68 -17.46 11.49
CA ASP A 177 -9.12 -18.67 10.80
C ASP A 177 -9.81 -18.28 9.49
N THR A 178 -9.32 -18.83 8.38
CA THR A 178 -9.82 -18.58 7.02
C THR A 178 -10.50 -19.81 6.42
N SER A 179 -10.80 -20.83 7.23
CA SER A 179 -11.46 -22.06 6.76
C SER A 179 -12.85 -21.79 6.19
N GLU A 180 -13.62 -20.93 6.85
CA GLU A 180 -14.98 -20.56 6.46
C GLU A 180 -15.07 -19.14 5.86
N LEU A 181 -13.99 -18.35 5.91
CA LEU A 181 -13.97 -16.99 5.39
C LEU A 181 -13.60 -16.95 3.91
N ASN A 182 -14.35 -16.18 3.12
CA ASN A 182 -14.02 -15.90 1.73
C ASN A 182 -13.75 -14.41 1.50
N ILE A 183 -12.55 -13.97 1.87
CA ILE A 183 -12.12 -12.56 1.73
C ILE A 183 -12.04 -12.05 0.28
N VAL A 184 -12.15 -12.95 -0.72
CA VAL A 184 -12.10 -12.59 -2.14
C VAL A 184 -13.50 -12.32 -2.70
N ARG A 185 -14.48 -13.15 -2.32
CA ARG A 185 -15.85 -13.08 -2.87
C ARG A 185 -16.87 -12.45 -1.93
N ASN A 186 -16.60 -12.47 -0.63
CA ASN A 186 -17.50 -11.96 0.40
C ASN A 186 -16.94 -10.68 1.03
N ALA A 187 -17.56 -9.55 0.69
CA ALA A 187 -17.16 -8.24 1.21
C ALA A 187 -17.34 -8.13 2.74
N ALA A 188 -18.29 -8.85 3.34
CA ALA A 188 -18.51 -8.81 4.80
C ALA A 188 -17.37 -9.52 5.55
N ASP A 189 -16.92 -10.67 5.06
CA ASP A 189 -15.79 -11.41 5.62
C ASP A 189 -14.51 -10.58 5.54
N LEU A 190 -14.28 -9.94 4.39
CA LEU A 190 -13.14 -9.05 4.20
C LEU A 190 -13.20 -7.88 5.18
N ALA A 191 -14.33 -7.19 5.29
CA ALA A 191 -14.49 -6.06 6.20
C ALA A 191 -14.20 -6.46 7.66
N SER A 192 -14.71 -7.62 8.10
CA SER A 192 -14.44 -8.15 9.45
C SER A 192 -12.95 -8.41 9.68
N VAL A 193 -12.24 -8.97 8.71
CA VAL A 193 -10.79 -9.22 8.79
C VAL A 193 -10.01 -7.90 8.89
N ILE A 194 -10.32 -6.92 8.04
CA ILE A 194 -9.66 -5.60 8.05
C ILE A 194 -9.88 -4.89 9.37
N GLU A 195 -11.10 -4.93 9.91
CA GLU A 195 -11.43 -4.32 11.20
C GLU A 195 -10.61 -4.93 12.35
N ARG A 196 -10.52 -6.26 12.40
CA ARG A 196 -9.70 -6.95 13.40
C ARG A 196 -8.23 -6.55 13.31
N ILE A 197 -7.68 -6.43 12.11
CA ILE A 197 -6.27 -6.02 11.87
C ILE A 197 -6.06 -4.58 12.33
N ARG A 198 -6.95 -3.66 11.96
CA ARG A 198 -6.89 -2.26 12.40
C ARG A 198 -6.99 -2.13 13.92
N SER A 199 -7.93 -2.85 14.54
CA SER A 199 -8.08 -2.88 15.99
C SER A 199 -6.80 -3.40 16.67
N ALA A 200 -6.17 -4.44 16.11
CA ALA A 200 -4.92 -5.00 16.64
C ALA A 200 -3.73 -4.03 16.51
N LEU A 201 -3.70 -3.20 15.46
CA LEU A 201 -2.72 -2.12 15.29
C LEU A 201 -2.92 -0.93 16.25
N GLY A 202 -3.96 -0.94 17.08
CA GLY A 202 -4.30 0.21 17.93
C GLY A 202 -4.81 1.42 17.15
N THR A 203 -5.09 1.25 15.85
CA THR A 203 -5.92 2.20 15.10
C THR A 203 -7.36 1.95 15.58
N GLY A 204 -7.93 2.88 16.35
CA GLY A 204 -9.18 2.70 17.09
C GLY A 204 -10.31 2.04 16.30
N THR A 205 -11.27 1.48 17.03
CA THR A 205 -12.52 0.87 16.52
C THR A 205 -13.02 1.54 15.24
N TYR A 206 -13.14 0.74 14.19
CA TYR A 206 -13.80 1.13 12.96
C TYR A 206 -15.26 1.45 13.29
N GLN A 207 -15.58 2.74 13.39
CA GLN A 207 -16.92 3.16 13.03
C GLN A 207 -17.05 2.83 11.54
N ARG A 208 -17.94 1.88 11.23
CA ARG A 208 -18.57 1.71 9.91
C ARG A 208 -18.46 3.04 9.14
N PRO A 209 -18.00 3.10 7.87
CA PRO A 209 -18.77 3.89 6.94
C PRO A 209 -20.13 3.23 7.05
N LEU A 210 -21.02 3.93 7.75
CA LEU A 210 -22.45 3.72 7.58
C LEU A 210 -22.64 3.47 6.09
N LEU A 211 -23.42 2.43 5.73
CA LEU A 211 -24.27 2.44 4.52
C LEU A 211 -24.34 3.89 4.06
N GLU A 212 -23.63 4.30 2.99
CA GLU A 212 -23.30 5.72 2.75
C GLU A 212 -24.50 6.55 3.15
N VAL A 213 -24.48 7.10 4.38
CA VAL A 213 -25.24 8.30 4.62
C VAL A 213 -24.30 9.25 3.94
N GLU A 214 -24.60 9.50 2.67
CA GLU A 214 -23.92 10.46 1.82
C GLU A 214 -23.64 11.65 2.71
N THR A 215 -22.41 11.74 3.20
CA THR A 215 -22.05 12.78 4.14
C THR A 215 -22.09 14.02 3.28
N PRO A 216 -23.05 14.94 3.49
CA PRO A 216 -23.28 16.01 2.54
C PRO A 216 -21.99 16.77 2.32
N ALA A 217 -21.77 17.30 1.12
CA ALA A 217 -20.54 18.00 0.80
C ALA A 217 -20.18 19.09 1.84
N LYS A 218 -21.20 19.69 2.46
CA LYS A 218 -21.06 20.66 3.55
C LYS A 218 -20.33 20.12 4.79
N GLU A 219 -20.62 18.89 5.22
CA GLU A 219 -19.99 18.28 6.41
C GLU A 219 -18.55 17.87 6.13
N ARG A 220 -18.28 17.30 4.93
CA ARG A 220 -16.91 17.01 4.48
C ARG A 220 -16.07 18.28 4.34
N GLY A 221 -16.66 19.34 3.80
CA GLY A 221 -15.99 20.64 3.67
C GLY A 221 -15.62 21.21 5.04
N ARG A 222 -16.53 21.10 6.02
CA ARG A 222 -16.28 21.53 7.39
C ARG A 222 -15.12 20.78 8.05
N ALA A 223 -15.04 19.47 7.87
CA ALA A 223 -13.94 18.65 8.37
C ALA A 223 -12.56 19.03 7.74
N ILE A 224 -12.53 19.33 6.44
CA ILE A 224 -11.30 19.81 5.75
C ILE A 224 -10.85 21.17 6.29
N LEU A 225 -11.82 22.05 6.58
CA LEU A 225 -11.54 23.38 7.12
C LEU A 225 -11.01 23.32 8.56
N GLU A 226 -11.55 22.41 9.38
CA GLU A 226 -11.18 22.19 10.79
C GLU A 226 -9.91 21.33 10.98
N GLY A 227 -9.49 20.56 9.96
CA GLY A 227 -8.31 19.69 10.00
C GLY A 227 -6.95 20.41 9.93
N ARG A 228 -5.93 19.84 10.59
CA ARG A 228 -4.53 20.36 10.62
C ARG A 228 -3.68 20.02 9.40
N ARG A 229 -4.04 19.00 8.60
CA ARG A 229 -3.38 18.64 7.32
C ARG A 229 -4.46 18.51 6.25
N ARG A 230 -4.27 19.18 5.10
CA ARG A 230 -5.20 19.19 3.96
C ARG A 230 -4.48 18.53 2.79
N ARG A 231 -4.87 17.30 2.42
CA ARG A 231 -4.29 16.56 1.30
C ARG A 231 -5.09 16.80 0.02
N LEU A 232 -4.49 16.53 -1.14
CA LEU A 232 -5.17 16.62 -2.43
C LEU A 232 -6.30 15.58 -2.52
N SER A 233 -6.08 14.39 -1.99
CA SER A 233 -7.08 13.33 -1.82
C SER A 233 -8.34 13.79 -1.06
N ASP A 234 -8.19 14.63 -0.03
CA ASP A 234 -9.32 15.19 0.73
C ASP A 234 -10.16 16.13 -0.15
N LEU A 235 -9.50 16.98 -0.94
CA LEU A 235 -10.15 17.91 -1.87
C LEU A 235 -10.86 17.18 -3.02
N GLN A 236 -10.25 16.12 -3.56
CA GLN A 236 -10.88 15.25 -4.56
C GLN A 236 -12.12 14.55 -4.00
N SER A 237 -12.04 14.07 -2.76
CA SER A 237 -13.15 13.39 -2.07
C SER A 237 -14.31 14.33 -1.74
N TRP A 238 -14.01 15.57 -1.34
CA TRP A 238 -15.03 16.60 -1.13
C TRP A 238 -15.70 17.02 -2.44
N ARG A 239 -14.92 17.29 -3.50
CA ARG A 239 -15.46 17.69 -4.81
C ARG A 239 -16.40 16.63 -5.37
N ARG A 240 -16.03 15.35 -5.26
CA ARG A 240 -16.87 14.21 -5.68
C ARG A 240 -18.22 14.17 -4.96
N ALA A 241 -18.26 14.56 -3.69
CA ALA A 241 -19.50 14.69 -2.94
C ALA A 241 -20.32 15.89 -3.41
N ALA A 242 -19.67 17.05 -3.59
CA ALA A 242 -20.33 18.28 -4.05
C ALA A 242 -21.00 18.10 -5.42
N ASP A 243 -20.32 17.48 -6.38
CA ASP A 243 -20.87 17.28 -7.73
C ASP A 243 -22.05 16.31 -7.73
N LYS A 244 -22.03 15.31 -6.82
CA LYS A 244 -23.13 14.37 -6.62
C LYS A 244 -24.35 15.08 -6.02
N ASP A 245 -24.14 15.95 -5.05
CA ASP A 245 -25.19 16.79 -4.44
C ASP A 245 -25.78 17.81 -5.45
N GLU A 246 -24.95 18.30 -6.38
CA GLU A 246 -25.34 19.26 -7.44
C GLU A 246 -26.02 18.59 -8.66
N GLY A 247 -26.08 17.25 -8.71
CA GLY A 247 -26.66 16.51 -9.82
C GLY A 247 -25.89 16.66 -11.14
N GLU A 248 -24.59 17.00 -11.06
CA GLU A 248 -23.74 17.22 -12.25
C GLU A 248 -23.42 15.88 -12.94
N GLU A 249 -23.70 15.80 -14.24
CA GLU A 249 -23.44 14.62 -15.05
C GLU A 249 -21.93 14.37 -15.23
N ARG A 250 -21.50 13.11 -15.15
CA ARG A 250 -20.08 12.70 -15.16
C ARG A 250 -19.47 12.63 -16.55
N ASP A 251 -19.89 13.48 -17.49
CA ASP A 251 -19.26 13.51 -18.80
C ASP A 251 -17.88 14.17 -18.72
N VAL A 252 -16.84 13.35 -18.81
CA VAL A 252 -15.44 13.73 -18.80
C VAL A 252 -15.12 14.77 -19.89
N TYR A 253 -15.78 14.69 -21.05
CA TYR A 253 -15.56 15.62 -22.15
C TYR A 253 -16.13 17.01 -21.85
N HIS A 254 -17.33 17.08 -21.26
CA HIS A 254 -17.91 18.34 -20.81
C HIS A 254 -17.09 18.98 -19.68
N GLN A 255 -16.60 18.16 -18.74
CA GLN A 255 -15.71 18.63 -17.66
C GLN A 255 -14.40 19.22 -18.20
N PHE A 256 -13.81 18.60 -19.23
CA PHE A 256 -12.63 19.12 -19.89
C PHE A 256 -12.88 20.49 -20.56
N LEU A 257 -14.00 20.63 -21.29
CA LEU A 257 -14.38 21.91 -21.90
C LEU A 257 -14.61 23.01 -20.86
N SER A 258 -15.23 22.68 -19.72
CA SER A 258 -15.43 23.61 -18.60
C SER A 258 -14.09 24.08 -17.99
N LEU A 259 -13.15 23.15 -17.78
CA LEU A 259 -11.79 23.49 -17.32
C LEU A 259 -11.09 24.41 -18.31
N GLN A 260 -11.19 24.14 -19.62
CA GLN A 260 -10.60 25.00 -20.64
C GLN A 260 -11.16 26.43 -20.60
N ALA A 261 -12.47 26.60 -20.42
CA ALA A 261 -13.10 27.91 -20.29
C ALA A 261 -12.61 28.67 -19.05
N GLN A 262 -12.45 27.98 -17.91
CA GLN A 262 -11.92 28.58 -16.68
C GLN A 262 -10.47 29.04 -16.83
N LEU A 263 -9.63 28.24 -17.49
CA LEU A 263 -8.26 28.60 -17.82
C LEU A 263 -8.20 29.81 -18.76
N GLY A 264 -9.12 29.92 -19.72
CA GLY A 264 -9.24 31.10 -20.58
C GLY A 264 -9.62 32.38 -19.82
N ALA A 265 -10.51 32.28 -18.83
CA ALA A 265 -10.86 33.41 -17.97
C ALA A 265 -9.66 33.86 -17.10
N LEU A 266 -8.91 32.91 -16.54
CA LEU A 266 -7.68 33.20 -15.81
C LEU A 266 -6.65 33.92 -16.69
N ALA A 267 -6.44 33.45 -17.92
CA ALA A 267 -5.52 34.05 -18.88
C ALA A 267 -5.92 35.50 -19.20
N THR A 268 -7.22 35.77 -19.35
CA THR A 268 -7.74 37.12 -19.61
C THR A 268 -7.43 38.08 -18.45
N GLU A 269 -7.63 37.64 -17.21
CA GLU A 269 -7.36 38.47 -16.04
C GLU A 269 -5.86 38.70 -15.80
N LEU A 270 -5.02 37.72 -16.14
CA LEU A 270 -3.56 37.88 -16.16
C LEU A 270 -3.11 38.87 -17.23
N GLY A 271 -3.72 38.85 -18.42
CA GLY A 271 -3.45 39.83 -19.48
C GLY A 271 -3.74 41.26 -19.03
N LYS A 272 -4.87 41.49 -18.37
CA LYS A 272 -5.21 42.80 -17.79
C LYS A 272 -4.25 43.20 -16.65
N ALA A 273 -3.76 42.25 -15.85
CA ALA A 273 -2.73 42.54 -14.84
C ALA A 273 -1.42 42.96 -15.51
N TRP A 274 -1.06 42.34 -16.63
CA TRP A 274 0.12 42.69 -17.40
C TRP A 274 0.04 44.11 -18.01
N GLU A 275 -1.13 44.55 -18.49
CA GLU A 275 -1.34 45.94 -18.93
C GLU A 275 -1.19 46.98 -17.81
N VAL A 276 -1.51 46.59 -16.57
CA VAL A 276 -1.30 47.44 -15.38
C VAL A 276 0.19 47.46 -15.01
N GLU A 277 0.87 46.32 -15.05
CA GLU A 277 2.33 46.23 -14.87
C GLU A 277 3.05 47.16 -15.84
N ASP A 278 2.76 47.11 -17.13
CA ASP A 278 3.45 47.90 -18.16
C ASP A 278 3.32 49.41 -17.93
N ARG A 279 2.13 49.87 -17.52
CA ARG A 279 1.90 51.28 -17.13
C ARG A 279 2.65 51.67 -15.86
N LEU A 280 2.73 50.77 -14.87
CA LEU A 280 3.43 51.01 -13.62
C LEU A 280 4.96 50.97 -13.78
N VAL A 281 5.49 50.18 -14.72
CA VAL A 281 6.92 50.15 -15.04
C VAL A 281 7.42 51.54 -15.44
N GLN A 282 6.63 52.28 -16.22
CA GLN A 282 6.94 53.65 -16.64
C GLN A 282 6.93 54.67 -15.48
N GLN A 283 6.27 54.35 -14.37
CA GLN A 283 6.12 55.26 -13.20
C GLN A 283 7.08 54.94 -12.07
N VAL A 284 7.31 53.65 -11.79
CA VAL A 284 8.08 53.17 -10.63
C VAL A 284 9.52 52.82 -11.04
N GLY A 285 9.79 52.60 -12.33
CA GLY A 285 11.13 52.27 -12.85
C GLY A 285 11.64 50.87 -12.47
N ASN A 286 10.89 50.12 -11.65
CA ASN A 286 11.21 48.77 -11.21
C ASN A 286 10.11 47.78 -11.61
N ARG A 287 10.47 46.83 -12.49
CA ARG A 287 9.54 45.85 -13.04
C ARG A 287 8.99 44.85 -12.03
N ASN A 288 9.80 44.42 -11.06
CA ASN A 288 9.35 43.48 -10.02
C ASN A 288 8.32 44.14 -9.09
N GLU A 289 8.53 45.41 -8.76
CA GLU A 289 7.60 46.19 -7.94
C GLU A 289 6.29 46.48 -8.69
N ALA A 290 6.39 46.85 -9.98
CA ALA A 290 5.24 47.04 -10.85
C ALA A 290 4.41 45.75 -10.99
N GLN A 291 5.06 44.60 -11.20
CA GLN A 291 4.40 43.29 -11.28
C GLN A 291 3.70 42.94 -9.96
N THR A 292 4.39 43.11 -8.83
CA THR A 292 3.82 42.80 -7.51
C THR A 292 2.57 43.65 -7.25
N ARG A 293 2.61 44.95 -7.55
CA ARG A 293 1.46 45.85 -7.39
C ARG A 293 0.31 45.50 -8.32
N ALA A 294 0.61 45.19 -9.59
CA ALA A 294 -0.40 44.79 -10.57
C ALA A 294 -1.11 43.49 -10.19
N LEU A 295 -0.38 42.51 -9.65
CA LEU A 295 -0.95 41.27 -9.15
C LEU A 295 -1.72 41.46 -7.83
N GLN A 296 -1.26 42.37 -6.95
CA GLN A 296 -1.96 42.69 -5.70
C GLN A 296 -3.31 43.35 -5.93
N ASP A 297 -3.38 44.31 -6.86
CA ASP A 297 -4.63 45.00 -7.25
C ASP A 297 -5.72 44.00 -7.69
N ARG A 298 -5.29 42.90 -8.32
CA ARG A 298 -6.16 41.86 -8.89
C ARG A 298 -6.18 40.57 -8.10
N ALA A 299 -5.57 40.54 -6.92
CA ALA A 299 -5.33 39.31 -6.17
C ALA A 299 -6.61 38.54 -5.85
N THR A 300 -7.70 39.23 -5.53
CA THR A 300 -9.00 38.60 -5.21
C THR A 300 -9.59 37.88 -6.42
N VAL A 301 -9.56 38.53 -7.58
CA VAL A 301 -10.11 37.98 -8.84
C VAL A 301 -9.26 36.81 -9.32
N LEU A 302 -7.93 36.95 -9.31
CA LEU A 302 -6.99 35.89 -9.67
C LEU A 302 -7.13 34.67 -8.75
N LYS A 303 -7.29 34.88 -7.43
CA LYS A 303 -7.57 33.79 -6.48
C LYS A 303 -8.85 33.04 -6.83
N GLY A 304 -9.91 33.75 -7.20
CA GLY A 304 -11.17 33.15 -7.64
C GLY A 304 -11.00 32.25 -8.87
N HIS A 305 -10.31 32.75 -9.90
CA HIS A 305 -10.03 31.96 -11.11
C HIS A 305 -9.12 30.77 -10.85
N LEU A 306 -8.07 30.91 -10.05
CA LEU A 306 -7.18 29.81 -9.66
C LEU A 306 -7.94 28.71 -8.89
N ALA A 307 -8.80 29.11 -7.95
CA ALA A 307 -9.65 28.18 -7.22
C ALA A 307 -10.65 27.47 -8.15
N GLY A 308 -11.23 28.21 -9.12
CA GLY A 308 -12.09 27.66 -10.16
C GLY A 308 -11.37 26.61 -11.00
N SER A 309 -10.20 26.93 -11.55
CA SER A 309 -9.39 26.02 -12.35
C SER A 309 -8.96 24.78 -11.56
N LEU A 310 -8.59 24.93 -10.29
CA LEU A 310 -8.29 23.79 -9.41
C LEU A 310 -9.54 22.91 -9.24
N ALA A 311 -10.71 23.50 -9.01
CA ALA A 311 -11.95 22.74 -8.92
C ALA A 311 -12.29 22.00 -10.23
N GLY A 312 -12.08 22.64 -11.38
CA GLY A 312 -12.24 22.00 -12.69
C GLY A 312 -11.31 20.80 -12.89
N LEU A 313 -10.04 20.94 -12.48
CA LEU A 313 -9.06 19.85 -12.54
C LEU A 313 -9.42 18.69 -11.61
N LEU A 314 -9.86 18.99 -10.38
CA LEU A 314 -10.34 17.99 -9.41
C LEU A 314 -11.54 17.20 -9.96
N ARG A 315 -12.48 17.89 -10.62
CA ARG A 315 -13.64 17.26 -11.27
C ARG A 315 -13.22 16.31 -12.39
N LEU A 316 -12.38 16.79 -13.30
CA LEU A 316 -11.89 16.00 -14.43
C LEU A 316 -11.15 14.74 -13.96
N ALA A 317 -10.24 14.88 -12.99
CA ALA A 317 -9.50 13.76 -12.44
C ALA A 317 -10.43 12.74 -11.74
N ASN A 318 -11.44 13.20 -11.01
CA ASN A 318 -12.46 12.34 -10.42
C ASN A 318 -13.27 11.58 -11.49
N GLY A 319 -13.66 12.24 -12.58
CA GLY A 319 -14.36 11.61 -13.70
C GLY A 319 -13.53 10.52 -14.39
N MET A 320 -12.21 10.71 -14.47
CA MET A 320 -11.25 9.74 -15.01
C MET A 320 -10.83 8.65 -14.02
N GLY A 321 -11.22 8.74 -12.74
CA GLY A 321 -10.76 7.82 -11.70
C GLY A 321 -9.28 7.98 -11.33
N ILE A 322 -8.69 9.15 -11.57
CA ILE A 322 -7.27 9.43 -11.34
C ILE A 322 -7.08 10.11 -9.98
N SER A 323 -6.15 9.59 -9.18
CA SER A 323 -5.63 10.26 -7.98
C SER A 323 -4.59 11.31 -8.40
N LEU A 324 -4.88 12.60 -8.19
CA LEU A 324 -3.94 13.68 -8.54
C LEU A 324 -2.74 13.69 -7.62
N GLU A 325 -2.93 13.28 -6.36
CA GLU A 325 -1.84 13.18 -5.39
C GLU A 325 -0.82 12.13 -5.84
N ASP A 326 -1.27 10.94 -6.22
CA ASP A 326 -0.40 9.86 -6.69
C ASP A 326 0.27 10.22 -8.03
N ALA A 327 -0.47 10.82 -8.96
CA ALA A 327 0.06 11.27 -10.24
C ALA A 327 1.16 12.33 -10.07
N TYR A 328 0.97 13.29 -9.16
CA TYR A 328 1.98 14.31 -8.89
C TYR A 328 3.20 13.76 -8.14
N LEU A 329 3.00 12.83 -7.20
CA LEU A 329 4.09 12.13 -6.53
C LEU A 329 4.92 11.27 -7.50
N ALA A 330 4.26 10.59 -8.46
CA ALA A 330 4.96 9.89 -9.53
C ALA A 330 5.80 10.85 -10.38
N ARG A 331 5.26 12.03 -10.72
CA ARG A 331 5.99 13.05 -11.46
C ARG A 331 7.20 13.61 -10.70
N ILE A 332 7.08 13.83 -9.39
CA ILE A 332 8.21 14.25 -8.55
C ILE A 332 9.30 13.18 -8.55
N ARG A 333 8.95 11.89 -8.48
CA ARG A 333 9.93 10.80 -8.54
C ARG A 333 10.71 10.82 -9.86
N GLU A 334 10.03 11.05 -10.99
CA GLU A 334 10.66 11.23 -12.30
C GLU A 334 11.62 12.45 -12.32
N ASP A 335 11.15 13.62 -11.89
CA ASP A 335 11.93 14.86 -11.91
C ASP A 335 13.13 14.81 -10.94
N CYS A 336 13.05 14.00 -9.87
CA CYS A 336 14.14 13.74 -8.94
C CYS A 336 15.09 12.61 -9.37
N GLY A 337 14.90 12.01 -10.56
CA GLY A 337 15.75 10.93 -11.07
C GLY A 337 15.64 9.63 -10.27
N VAL A 338 14.54 9.44 -9.54
CA VAL A 338 14.23 8.16 -8.89
C VAL A 338 13.58 7.29 -9.95
N GLU A 339 14.38 6.50 -10.65
CA GLU A 339 13.89 5.55 -11.65
C GLU A 339 12.82 4.65 -11.00
N SER A 340 11.64 4.62 -11.64
CA SER A 340 10.73 3.51 -11.44
C SER A 340 11.42 2.31 -12.06
N GLU A 341 11.89 1.36 -11.25
CA GLU A 341 12.28 0.03 -11.74
C GLU A 341 11.04 -0.63 -12.36
N LYS A 342 10.78 -0.28 -13.62
CA LYS A 342 9.98 -1.06 -14.55
C LYS A 342 10.97 -1.98 -15.24
N GLY A 343 11.09 -3.19 -14.70
CA GLY A 343 11.63 -4.31 -15.46
C GLY A 343 10.70 -4.60 -16.63
N GLU A 344 11.19 -4.36 -17.84
CA GLU A 344 10.78 -5.08 -19.04
C GLU A 344 11.15 -6.56 -18.86
N ALA A 345 10.14 -7.44 -18.92
CA ALA A 345 10.15 -8.72 -19.63
C ALA A 345 8.72 -9.27 -19.69
#